data_AF-A0A2S2JMJ8-F1
#
_entry.id   AF-A0A2S2JMJ8-F1
#
_cell.length_a   1.000
_cell.length_b   1.000
_cell.length_c   1.000
_cell.angle_alpha   90.00
_cell.angle_beta   90.00
_cell.angle_gamma   90.00
#
_symmetry.space_group_name_H-M   'P 1'
#
loop_
_entity.id
_entity.type
_entity.pdbx_description
1 polymer ?
#
loop_
_entity_poly.entity_id
_entity_poly.type
_entity_poly.pdbx_seq_one_letter_code
_entity_poly.pdbx_strand_id
1 'polypeptide(L)'
;MFNDKIVFNYMYNLWVAVISDLKDAEVEEIGQALQAKYAKEYNDQNDTNLSDDDFIELVSNYTESIREQAVSDAEEDIKKHKAPKFVKNGSTWNV
;
A
#
# COMPACT_ATOMS: atom_id res chain seq x y z
N MET A 1 14.33 5.80 -7.31
CA MET A 1 13.66 4.86 -8.25
C MET A 1 13.08 3.63 -7.57
N PHE A 2 13.85 2.82 -6.82
CA PHE A 2 13.30 1.64 -6.12
C PHE A 2 12.40 2.01 -4.93
N ASN A 3 12.86 2.94 -4.08
CA ASN A 3 12.06 3.45 -2.97
C ASN A 3 10.78 4.16 -3.46
N ASP A 4 10.85 4.86 -4.60
CA ASP A 4 9.66 5.48 -5.22
C ASP A 4 8.62 4.42 -5.58
N LYS A 5 9.04 3.27 -6.12
CA LYS A 5 8.14 2.18 -6.50
C LYS A 5 7.50 1.52 -5.28
N ILE A 6 8.26 1.31 -4.21
CA ILE A 6 7.73 0.72 -2.96
C ILE A 6 6.69 1.65 -2.35
N VAL A 7 7.01 2.95 -2.23
CA VAL A 7 6.09 3.95 -1.69
C VAL A 7 4.85 4.11 -2.58
N PHE A 8 5.04 4.16 -3.90
CA PHE A 8 3.95 4.19 -4.87
C PHE A 8 3.01 2.99 -4.69
N ASN A 9 3.56 1.77 -4.69
CA ASN A 9 2.77 0.54 -4.60
C ASN A 9 2.03 0.41 -3.27
N TYR A 10 2.66 0.82 -2.16
CA TYR A 10 2.02 0.87 -0.86
C TYR A 10 0.82 1.82 -0.88
N MET A 11 1.02 3.07 -1.31
CA MET A 11 -0.03 4.09 -1.36
C MET A 11 -1.15 3.70 -2.34
N TYR A 12 -0.80 3.20 -3.52
CA TYR A 12 -1.76 2.76 -4.54
C TYR A 12 -2.65 1.65 -3.97
N ASN A 13 -2.07 0.57 -3.44
CA ASN A 13 -2.85 -0.54 -2.91
C ASN A 13 -3.67 -0.14 -1.68
N LEU A 14 -3.12 0.68 -0.79
CA LEU A 14 -3.86 1.18 0.37
C LEU A 14 -5.07 2.01 -0.08
N TRP A 15 -4.88 2.91 -1.05
CA TRP A 15 -5.98 3.69 -1.59
C TRP A 15 -7.01 2.79 -2.26
N VAL A 16 -6.58 1.81 -3.08
CA VAL A 16 -7.48 0.83 -3.67
C VAL A 16 -8.33 0.13 -2.60
N ALA A 17 -7.76 -0.23 -1.45
CA ALA A 17 -8.50 -0.86 -0.36
C ALA A 17 -9.55 0.10 0.22
N VAL A 18 -9.17 1.36 0.48
CA VAL A 18 -10.03 2.40 1.06
C VAL A 18 -11.22 2.74 0.15
N ILE A 19 -11.00 2.85 -1.16
CA ILE A 19 -12.05 3.22 -2.11
C ILE A 19 -12.76 2.00 -2.74
N SER A 20 -12.36 0.78 -2.40
CA SER A 20 -13.11 -0.43 -2.75
C SER A 20 -14.33 -0.61 -1.85
N ASP A 21 -15.31 -1.38 -2.32
CA ASP A 21 -16.52 -1.76 -1.57
C ASP A 21 -16.20 -2.82 -0.49
N LEU A 22 -15.32 -2.44 0.45
CA LEU A 22 -14.86 -3.25 1.58
C LEU A 22 -15.36 -2.64 2.89
N LYS A 23 -15.51 -3.47 3.92
CA LYS A 23 -15.85 -2.97 5.27
C LYS A 23 -14.62 -2.34 5.92
N ASP A 24 -14.84 -1.35 6.80
CA ASP A 24 -13.77 -0.68 7.55
C ASP A 24 -12.79 -1.66 8.23
N ALA A 25 -13.32 -2.73 8.85
CA ALA A 25 -12.49 -3.76 9.48
C ALA A 25 -11.63 -4.55 8.48
N GLU A 26 -12.13 -4.78 7.26
CA GLU A 26 -11.35 -5.44 6.20
C GLU A 26 -10.27 -4.51 5.66
N VAL A 27 -10.59 -3.22 5.51
CA VAL A 27 -9.61 -2.18 5.13
C VAL A 27 -8.49 -2.07 6.15
N GLU A 28 -8.80 -2.13 7.45
CA GLU A 28 -7.79 -2.11 8.52
C GLU A 28 -6.88 -3.34 8.46
N GLU A 29 -7.44 -4.55 8.32
CA GLU A 29 -6.65 -5.79 8.18
C GLU A 29 -5.76 -5.77 6.92
N ILE A 30 -6.28 -5.26 5.79
CA ILE A 30 -5.51 -5.10 4.55
C ILE A 30 -4.41 -4.07 4.73
N GLY A 31 -4.70 -2.94 5.39
CA GLY A 31 -3.73 -1.90 5.69
C GLY A 31 -2.54 -2.43 6.48
N GLN A 32 -2.81 -3.22 7.54
CA GLN A 32 -1.77 -3.88 8.34
C GLN A 32 -0.96 -4.88 7.49
N ALA A 33 -1.62 -5.66 6.63
CA ALA A 33 -0.93 -6.60 5.74
C ALA A 33 -0.04 -5.90 4.70
N LEU A 34 -0.52 -4.79 4.13
CA LEU A 34 0.24 -3.95 3.20
C LEU A 34 1.44 -3.31 3.88
N GLN A 35 1.25 -2.74 5.08
CA GLN A 35 2.31 -2.12 5.86
C GLN A 35 3.44 -3.12 6.13
N ALA A 36 3.12 -4.28 6.69
CA ALA A 36 4.11 -5.33 6.97
C ALA A 36 4.83 -5.82 5.69
N LYS A 37 4.09 -5.98 4.58
CA LYS A 37 4.67 -6.40 3.29
C LYS A 37 5.69 -5.39 2.76
N TYR A 38 5.30 -4.12 2.69
CA TYR A 38 6.13 -3.09 2.05
C TYR A 38 7.25 -2.57 2.97
N ALA A 39 7.05 -2.57 4.29
CA ALA A 39 8.14 -2.32 5.24
C ALA A 39 9.23 -3.40 5.11
N LYS A 40 8.84 -4.67 5.02
CA LYS A 40 9.77 -5.77 4.76
C LYS A 40 10.46 -5.64 3.41
N GLU A 41 9.73 -5.36 2.34
CA GLU A 41 10.32 -5.18 1.01
C GLU A 41 11.33 -4.02 0.98
N TYR A 42 11.02 -2.92 1.68
CA TYR A 42 11.94 -1.80 1.84
C TYR A 42 13.22 -2.22 2.57
N ASN A 43 13.09 -2.91 3.69
CA ASN A 43 14.20 -3.40 4.50
C ASN A 43 15.10 -4.38 3.71
N ASP A 44 14.50 -5.35 3.03
CA ASP A 44 15.20 -6.35 2.23
C ASP A 44 15.98 -5.69 1.08
N GLN A 45 15.45 -4.62 0.47
CA GLN A 45 16.11 -3.93 -0.65
C GLN A 45 17.17 -2.91 -0.23
N ASN A 46 17.04 -2.30 0.95
CA ASN A 46 17.94 -1.25 1.43
C ASN A 46 18.93 -1.72 2.51
N ASP A 47 18.88 -3.00 2.91
CA ASP A 47 19.64 -3.56 4.04
C ASP A 47 19.42 -2.74 5.34
N THR A 48 18.14 -2.45 5.61
CA THR A 48 17.68 -1.69 6.78
C THR A 48 16.83 -2.53 7.70
N ASN A 49 16.51 -2.01 8.88
CA ASN A 49 15.62 -2.65 9.84
C ASN A 49 14.65 -1.63 10.44
N LEU A 50 13.86 -0.99 9.56
CA LEU A 50 12.77 -0.10 9.94
C LEU A 50 11.64 -0.92 10.58
N SER A 51 11.05 -0.38 11.64
CA SER A 51 9.77 -0.89 12.13
C SER A 51 8.64 -0.52 11.16
N ASP A 52 7.49 -1.17 11.35
CA ASP A 52 6.27 -0.85 10.59
C ASP A 52 5.88 0.63 10.79
N ASP A 53 6.05 1.19 12.00
CA ASP A 53 5.76 2.60 12.30
C ASP A 53 6.76 3.55 11.62
N ASP A 54 8.05 3.22 11.64
CA ASP A 54 9.08 4.01 10.95
C ASP A 54 8.84 4.03 9.44
N PHE A 55 8.33 2.93 8.87
CA PHE A 55 7.96 2.86 7.46
C PHE A 55 6.80 3.82 7.12
N ILE A 56 5.80 3.94 8.00
CA ILE A 56 4.71 4.91 7.82
C ILE A 56 5.22 6.35 7.88
N GLU A 57 6.12 6.64 8.82
CA GLU A 57 6.73 7.96 8.90
C GLU A 57 7.55 8.28 7.63
N LEU A 58 8.29 7.30 7.11
CA LEU A 58 9.02 7.43 5.86
C LEU A 58 8.09 7.73 4.68
N VAL A 59 6.99 6.97 4.55
CA VAL A 59 6.00 7.19 3.48
C VAL A 59 5.36 8.57 3.61
N SER A 60 5.00 8.99 4.82
CA SER A 60 4.37 10.28 5.12
C SER A 60 5.27 11.47 4.78
N ASN A 61 6.58 11.30 4.94
CA ASN A 61 7.60 12.30 4.60
C ASN A 61 8.17 12.15 3.18
N TYR A 62 7.71 11.16 2.41
CA TYR A 62 8.18 10.93 1.04
C TYR A 62 7.76 12.07 0.09
N THR A 63 8.25 12.04 -1.16
CA THR A 63 7.86 13.04 -2.15
C THR A 63 6.35 13.03 -2.40
N GLU A 64 5.73 14.19 -2.26
CA GLU A 64 4.28 14.38 -2.43
C GLU A 64 3.80 13.91 -3.81
N SER A 65 4.57 14.20 -4.86
CA SER A 65 4.24 13.81 -6.23
C SER A 65 4.04 12.31 -6.43
N ILE A 66 4.84 11.46 -5.76
CA ILE A 66 4.70 10.00 -5.85
C ILE A 66 3.44 9.53 -5.13
N ARG A 67 3.14 10.13 -3.96
CA ARG A 67 1.92 9.81 -3.22
C ARG A 67 0.66 10.23 -3.97
N GLU A 68 0.66 11.44 -4.54
CA GLU A 68 -0.46 11.96 -5.34
C GLU A 68 -0.68 11.12 -6.61
N GLN A 69 0.40 10.74 -7.31
CA GLN A 69 0.30 9.87 -8.48
C GLN A 69 -0.32 8.52 -8.12
N ALA A 70 0.10 7.91 -7.01
CA ALA A 70 -0.46 6.64 -6.56
C ALA A 70 -1.96 6.72 -6.27
N VAL A 71 -2.41 7.80 -5.63
CA VAL A 71 -3.83 8.07 -5.36
C VAL A 71 -4.61 8.26 -6.67
N SER A 72 -4.10 9.09 -7.58
CA SER A 72 -4.72 9.34 -8.89
C SER A 72 -4.88 8.05 -9.70
N ASP A 73 -3.83 7.23 -9.78
CA ASP A 73 -3.84 5.98 -10.56
C ASP A 73 -4.79 4.96 -9.95
N ALA A 74 -4.85 4.86 -8.62
CA ALA A 74 -5.80 3.99 -7.92
C ALA A 74 -7.24 4.39 -8.20
N GLU A 75 -7.56 5.69 -8.16
CA GLU A 75 -8.89 6.18 -8.52
C GLU A 75 -9.25 5.90 -9.98
N GLU A 76 -8.31 6.13 -10.89
CA GLU A 76 -8.51 5.89 -12.32
C GLU A 76 -8.75 4.41 -12.61
N ASP A 77 -7.96 3.53 -12.02
CA ASP A 77 -8.09 2.08 -12.21
C ASP A 77 -9.35 1.52 -11.58
N ILE A 78 -9.82 2.05 -10.45
CA ILE A 78 -11.13 1.65 -9.91
C ILE A 78 -12.25 2.09 -10.84
N LYS A 79 -12.22 3.34 -11.33
CA LYS A 79 -13.20 3.84 -12.30
C LYS A 79 -13.23 3.00 -13.58
N LYS A 80 -12.08 2.45 -13.98
CA LYS A 80 -11.93 1.58 -15.17
C LYS A 80 -12.10 0.09 -14.89
N HIS A 81 -12.42 -0.32 -13.66
CA HIS A 81 -12.49 -1.72 -13.22
C HIS A 81 -11.20 -2.53 -13.48
N LYS A 82 -10.05 -1.86 -13.39
CA LYS A 82 -8.71 -2.44 -13.56
C LYS A 82 -7.94 -2.62 -12.25
N ALA A 83 -8.42 -2.02 -11.16
CA ALA A 83 -7.77 -2.11 -9.87
C ALA A 83 -7.68 -3.57 -9.37
N PRO A 84 -6.60 -3.92 -8.64
CA PRO A 84 -6.48 -5.23 -8.04
C PRO A 84 -7.61 -5.47 -7.03
N LYS A 85 -8.04 -6.73 -6.92
CA LYS A 85 -9.03 -7.15 -5.92
C LYS A 85 -8.32 -7.79 -4.75
N PHE A 86 -8.63 -7.33 -3.55
CA PHE A 86 -8.18 -7.99 -2.33
C PHE A 86 -9.01 -9.24 -2.09
N VAL A 87 -8.33 -10.37 -1.91
CA VAL A 87 -8.98 -11.66 -1.65
C VAL A 87 -8.40 -12.21 -0.35
N LYS A 88 -9.27 -12.51 0.61
CA LYS A 88 -8.90 -13.17 1.86
C LYS A 88 -8.83 -14.68 1.63
N ASN A 89 -7.63 -15.25 1.81
CA ASN A 89 -7.38 -16.68 1.80
C ASN A 89 -7.18 -17.15 3.24
N GLY A 90 -8.25 -17.64 3.88
CA GLY A 90 -8.22 -18.04 5.28
C GLY A 90 -8.00 -16.85 6.21
N SER A 91 -6.89 -16.84 6.95
CA SER A 91 -6.49 -15.75 7.86
C SER A 91 -5.57 -14.71 7.22
N THR A 92 -5.26 -14.83 5.92
CA THR A 92 -4.30 -13.97 5.22
C THR A 92 -4.93 -13.26 4.03
N TRP A 93 -4.60 -11.98 3.85
CA TRP A 93 -4.97 -11.22 2.66
C TRP A 93 -3.95 -11.42 1.55
N ASN A 94 -4.42 -11.63 0.33
CA ASN A 94 -3.58 -11.59 -0.86
C ASN A 94 -3.49 -10.12 -1.32
N VAL A 95 -2.41 -9.47 -0.92
CA VAL A 95 -2.08 -8.05 -1.15
C VAL A 95 -0.87 -7.89 -2.07
#